data_AF-A0A7Y0YRG9-F1
#
_entry.id   AF-A0A7Y0YRG9-F1
#
_cell.length_a   1.000
_cell.length_b   1.000
_cell.length_c   1.000
_cell.angle_alpha   90.00
_cell.angle_beta   90.00
_cell.angle_gamma   90.00
#
_symmetry.space_group_name_H-M   'P 1'
#
loop_
_entity.id
_entity.type
_entity.pdbx_description
1 polymer ?
#
loop_
_entity_poly.entity_id
_entity_poly.type
_entity_poly.pdbx_seq_one_letter_code
_entity_poly.pdbx_strand_id
1 'polypeptide(L)'
;MLETAESLLGLDKIETINGIDMRADATSDEFLFVISVNPKELDFEAVKQIPTYGELFGQIQTLSPEEFLNNFKGESGVEVPNLSE
;
A
#
# COMPACT_ATOMS: atom_id res chain seq x y z
N MET A 1 1.73 -16.27 13.08
CA MET A 1 1.09 -15.01 13.52
C MET A 1 1.32 -13.95 12.47
N LEU A 2 2.57 -13.59 12.15
CA LEU A 2 2.89 -12.63 11.07
C LEU A 2 2.33 -13.07 9.71
N GLU A 3 2.70 -14.26 9.22
CA GLU A 3 2.17 -14.83 7.95
C GLU A 3 0.64 -14.92 7.93
N THR A 4 0.04 -15.19 9.09
CA THR A 4 -1.43 -15.23 9.23
C THR A 4 -2.04 -13.83 9.06
N ALA A 5 -1.41 -12.81 9.64
CA ALA A 5 -1.81 -11.42 9.46
C ALA A 5 -1.59 -10.97 8.01
N GLU A 6 -0.48 -11.35 7.39
CA GLU A 6 -0.19 -11.06 5.98
C GLU A 6 -1.26 -11.63 5.06
N SER A 7 -1.61 -12.91 5.21
CA SER A 7 -2.66 -13.53 4.40
C SER A 7 -4.06 -12.96 4.68
N LEU A 8 -4.38 -12.63 5.94
CA LEU A 8 -5.65 -11.97 6.29
C LEU A 8 -5.80 -10.58 5.64
N LEU A 9 -4.69 -9.84 5.53
CA LEU A 9 -4.66 -8.53 4.88
C LEU A 9 -4.52 -8.64 3.36
N GLY A 10 -4.21 -9.84 2.83
CA GLY A 10 -3.97 -10.08 1.40
C GLY A 10 -2.60 -9.59 0.94
N LEU A 11 -1.65 -9.46 1.87
CA LEU A 11 -0.29 -8.99 1.62
C LEU A 11 0.58 -10.06 0.93
N ASP A 12 0.30 -11.33 1.18
CA ASP A 12 0.87 -12.49 0.49
C ASP A 12 0.66 -12.45 -1.04
N LYS A 13 -0.41 -11.80 -1.49
CA LYS A 13 -0.71 -11.63 -2.92
C LYS A 13 0.01 -10.44 -3.54
N ILE A 14 0.16 -9.34 -2.80
CA ILE A 14 0.78 -8.12 -3.35
C ILE A 14 2.31 -8.26 -3.46
N GLU A 15 2.96 -8.99 -2.53
CA GLU A 15 4.43 -9.08 -2.51
C GLU A 15 5.01 -9.76 -3.76
N THR A 16 4.20 -10.57 -4.44
CA THR A 16 4.59 -11.29 -5.65
C THR A 16 4.52 -10.44 -6.92
N ILE A 17 3.98 -9.21 -6.83
CA ILE A 17 3.73 -8.36 -7.99
C ILE A 17 4.94 -7.47 -8.25
N ASN A 18 5.37 -7.43 -9.52
CA ASN A 18 6.46 -6.57 -9.96
C ASN A 18 6.19 -5.11 -9.60
N GLY A 19 7.22 -4.39 -9.14
CA GLY A 19 7.08 -2.99 -8.71
C GLY A 19 6.54 -2.81 -7.28
N ILE A 20 6.38 -3.89 -6.50
CA ILE A 20 6.08 -3.83 -5.07
C ILE A 20 7.29 -4.37 -4.28
N ASP A 21 7.73 -3.61 -3.26
CA ASP A 21 8.63 -4.09 -2.21
C ASP A 21 7.88 -4.02 -0.87
N MET A 22 7.91 -5.11 -0.11
CA MET A 22 7.20 -5.22 1.15
C MET A 22 8.19 -5.54 2.28
N ARG A 23 8.03 -4.82 3.39
CA ARG A 23 8.76 -5.08 4.62
C ARG A 23 7.77 -5.28 5.76
N ALA A 24 7.95 -6.38 6.47
CA ALA A 24 7.19 -6.69 7.66
C ALA A 24 8.14 -6.70 8.87
N ASP A 25 7.71 -6.06 9.95
CA ASP A 25 8.38 -6.13 11.26
C ASP A 25 7.35 -6.50 12.33
N ALA A 26 7.80 -7.25 13.33
CA ALA A 26 6.97 -7.72 14.42
C ALA A 26 7.63 -7.35 15.74
N THR A 27 6.98 -6.49 16.50
CA THR A 27 7.37 -6.19 17.89
C THR A 27 6.55 -7.05 18.86
N SER A 28 6.78 -6.88 20.16
CA SER A 28 5.95 -7.53 21.19
C SER A 28 4.49 -7.05 21.18
N ASP A 29 4.25 -5.84 20.67
CA ASP A 29 2.96 -5.13 20.81
C ASP A 29 2.23 -4.95 19.48
N GLU A 30 2.94 -4.96 18.35
CA GLU A 30 2.37 -4.65 17.04
C GLU A 30 3.07 -5.33 15.87
N PHE A 31 2.35 -5.40 14.74
CA PHE A 31 2.91 -5.73 13.43
C PHE A 31 2.97 -4.46 12.59
N LEU A 32 4.14 -4.17 12.03
CA LEU A 32 4.35 -3.07 11.10
C LEU A 32 4.53 -3.63 9.70
N PHE A 33 3.68 -3.19 8.76
CA PHE A 33 3.80 -3.52 7.35
C PHE A 33 4.04 -2.26 6.54
N VAL A 34 5.15 -2.23 5.79
CA VAL A 34 5.52 -1.12 4.92
C VAL A 34 5.52 -1.62 3.48
N ILE A 35 4.71 -1.00 2.64
CA ILE A 35 4.58 -1.32 1.22
C ILE A 35 5.16 -0.16 0.42
N SER A 36 6.19 -0.43 -0.35
CA SER A 36 6.80 0.52 -1.29
C SER A 36 6.35 0.17 -2.70
N VAL A 37 5.81 1.14 -3.42
CA VAL A 37 5.27 0.96 -4.77
C VAL A 37 6.09 1.77 -5.76
N ASN A 38 6.57 1.12 -6.82
CA ASN A 38 7.17 1.76 -7.98
C ASN A 38 6.15 1.77 -9.14
N PRO A 39 5.42 2.88 -9.37
CA PRO A 39 4.36 2.91 -10.37
C PRO A 39 4.83 2.68 -11.80
N LYS A 40 6.14 2.86 -12.08
CA LYS A 40 6.71 2.66 -13.42
C LYS A 40 6.89 1.18 -13.78
N GLU A 41 7.02 0.33 -12.78
CA GLU A 41 7.26 -1.11 -12.93
C GLU A 41 6.06 -1.95 -12.48
N LEU A 42 5.05 -1.30 -11.90
CA LEU A 42 3.86 -1.92 -11.34
C LEU A 42 2.98 -2.56 -12.42
N ASP A 43 2.62 -3.83 -12.21
CA ASP A 43 1.54 -4.46 -12.97
C ASP A 43 0.17 -4.02 -12.41
N PHE A 44 -0.35 -2.93 -12.95
CA PHE A 44 -1.64 -2.36 -12.54
C PHE A 44 -2.83 -3.31 -12.76
N GLU A 45 -2.77 -4.20 -13.74
CA GLU A 45 -3.86 -5.14 -13.98
C GLU A 45 -3.89 -6.24 -12.91
N ALA A 46 -2.71 -6.68 -12.44
CA ALA A 46 -2.61 -7.64 -11.35
C ALA A 46 -3.09 -7.07 -10.00
N VAL A 47 -2.61 -5.88 -9.60
CA VAL A 47 -2.94 -5.29 -8.28
C VAL A 47 -4.41 -4.91 -8.13
N LYS A 48 -5.09 -4.52 -9.22
CA LYS A 48 -6.52 -4.17 -9.21
C LYS A 48 -7.43 -5.34 -8.87
N GLN A 49 -6.97 -6.57 -9.13
CA GLN A 49 -7.73 -7.78 -8.81
C GLN A 49 -7.66 -8.15 -7.34
N ILE A 50 -6.84 -7.47 -6.54
CA ILE A 50 -6.69 -7.77 -5.12
C ILE A 50 -7.83 -7.08 -4.36
N PRO A 51 -8.76 -7.83 -3.74
CA PRO A 51 -10.00 -7.25 -3.19
C PRO A 51 -9.77 -6.14 -2.18
N THR A 52 -8.71 -6.25 -1.37
CA THR A 52 -8.38 -5.26 -0.32
C THR A 52 -7.81 -3.96 -0.88
N TYR A 53 -7.10 -4.00 -2.01
CA TYR A 53 -6.28 -2.88 -2.49
C TYR A 53 -6.64 -2.40 -3.89
N GLY A 54 -7.57 -3.07 -4.58
CA GLY A 54 -7.83 -2.80 -5.99
C GLY A 54 -8.28 -1.37 -6.27
N GLU A 55 -9.10 -0.81 -5.38
CA GLU A 55 -9.52 0.59 -5.46
C GLU A 55 -8.33 1.55 -5.26
N LEU A 56 -7.51 1.33 -4.22
CA LEU A 56 -6.32 2.12 -3.94
C LEU A 56 -5.37 2.16 -5.16
N PHE A 57 -5.07 1.01 -5.75
CA PHE A 57 -4.21 0.95 -6.93
C PHE A 57 -4.87 1.52 -8.19
N GLY A 58 -6.20 1.42 -8.31
CA GLY A 58 -6.96 2.12 -9.35
C GLY A 58 -6.80 3.64 -9.26
N GLN A 59 -6.81 4.18 -8.05
CA GLN A 59 -6.57 5.60 -7.81
C GLN A 59 -5.12 6.00 -8.11
N ILE A 60 -4.11 5.20 -7.68
CA ILE A 60 -2.69 5.44 -7.98
C ILE A 60 -2.42 5.51 -9.49
N GLN A 61 -3.16 4.74 -10.30
CA GLN A 61 -3.00 4.75 -11.76
C GLN A 61 -3.62 5.99 -12.43
N THR A 62 -4.73 6.47 -11.90
CA THR A 62 -5.61 7.43 -12.61
C THR A 62 -5.46 8.85 -12.11
N LEU A 63 -5.08 9.04 -10.85
CA LEU A 63 -4.96 10.34 -10.21
C LEU A 63 -3.53 10.88 -10.29
N SER A 64 -3.41 12.20 -10.39
CA SER A 64 -2.14 12.86 -10.07
C SER A 64 -1.82 12.70 -8.58
N PRO A 65 -0.53 12.85 -8.17
CA PRO A 65 -0.16 12.80 -6.76
C PRO A 65 -0.94 13.79 -5.87
N GLU A 66 -1.26 14.98 -6.39
CA GLU A 66 -2.03 15.99 -5.66
C GLU A 66 -3.50 15.57 -5.46
N GLU A 67 -4.15 15.06 -6.51
CA GLU A 67 -5.52 14.55 -6.44
C GLU A 67 -5.63 13.34 -5.50
N PHE A 68 -4.64 12.43 -5.56
CA PHE A 68 -4.56 11.29 -4.67
C PHE A 68 -4.44 11.71 -3.20
N LEU A 69 -3.56 12.67 -2.89
CA LEU A 69 -3.41 13.22 -1.55
C LEU A 69 -4.68 13.92 -1.04
N ASN A 70 -5.36 14.67 -1.91
CA ASN A 70 -6.60 15.36 -1.56
C ASN A 70 -7.74 14.39 -1.24
N ASN A 71 -7.83 13.27 -1.98
CA ASN A 71 -8.78 12.21 -1.67
C ASN A 71 -8.49 11.59 -0.28
N PHE A 72 -7.22 11.29 0.01
CA PHE A 72 -6.83 10.68 1.28
C PHE A 72 -7.10 11.60 2.49
N LYS A 73 -6.93 12.91 2.34
CA LYS A 73 -7.27 13.91 3.36
C LYS A 73 -8.77 14.00 3.63
N GLY A 74 -9.60 13.72 2.62
CA GLY A 74 -11.06 13.68 2.76
C GLY A 74 -11.58 12.50 3.57
N GLU A 75 -10.81 11.41 3.65
CA GLU A 75 -11.19 10.14 4.29
C GLU A 75 -10.72 9.99 5.75
N SER A 76 -10.34 11.08 6.41
CA SER A 76 -9.75 11.15 7.78
C SER A 76 -8.23 10.97 7.86
N GLY A 77 -7.54 10.92 6.72
CA GLY A 77 -6.07 10.95 6.68
C GLY A 77 -5.53 12.30 7.14
N VAL A 78 -4.49 12.29 7.97
CA VAL A 78 -3.77 13.49 8.40
C VAL A 78 -2.39 13.48 7.75
N GLU A 79 -2.05 14.57 7.06
CA GLU A 79 -0.69 14.76 6.56
C GLU A 79 0.27 14.96 7.74
N VAL A 80 1.26 14.08 7.85
CA VAL A 80 2.32 14.18 8.85
C VAL A 80 3.58 14.67 8.15
N PRO A 81 4.18 15.80 8.59
CA PRO A 81 5.39 16.30 7.97
C PRO A 81 6.53 15.30 8.13
N ASN A 82 7.27 15.05 7.05
CA ASN A 82 8.50 14.29 7.13
C ASN A 82 9.57 15.16 7.79
N LEU A 83 9.84 14.92 9.08
CA LEU A 83 10.83 15.67 9.87
C LEU A 83 12.28 15.31 9.51
N SER A 84 12.49 14.50 8.48
CA SER A 84 13.79 13.99 8.06
C SER A 84 14.50 14.86 7.00
N GLU A 85 13.98 16.06 6.71
CA GLU A 85 14.58 17.06 5.81
C GLU A 85 15.14 18.28 6.55
#